data_AF-A0A371PW75-F1
#
_entry.id   AF-A0A371PW75-F1
#
_cell.length_a   1.000
_cell.length_b   1.000
_cell.length_c   1.000
_cell.angle_alpha   90.00
_cell.angle_beta   90.00
_cell.angle_gamma   90.00
#
_symmetry.space_group_name_H-M   'P 1'
#
loop_
_entity.id
_entity.type
_entity.pdbx_description
1 polymer ?
#
loop_
_entity_poly.entity_id
_entity_poly.type
_entity_poly.pdbx_seq_one_letter_code
_entity_poly.pdbx_strand_id
1 'polypeptide(L)'
;MVAASTDIGLTHLALGSPIAETSGHADLGWAEGLFQDVFFHYQVTTHQIEIGGQEEHEHKYLAGHRWWTVDELASSRETIYPLNLADLVAELLAGRLPAVPLQLPWHH
;
A
#
# COMPACT_ATOMS: atom_id res chain seq x y z
N MET A 1 -10.28 2.57 2.31
CA MET A 1 -9.77 3.65 1.45
C MET A 1 -8.25 3.57 1.50
N VAL A 2 -7.57 3.40 0.37
CA VAL A 2 -6.10 3.22 0.32
C VAL A 2 -5.47 4.46 -0.30
N ALA A 3 -4.47 5.04 0.36
CA ALA A 3 -3.66 6.12 -0.18
C ALA A 3 -2.40 5.53 -0.80
N ALA A 4 -2.14 5.84 -2.08
CA ALA A 4 -0.87 5.54 -2.72
C ALA A 4 0.13 6.65 -2.34
N SER A 5 1.20 6.26 -1.65
CA SER A 5 2.38 7.06 -1.28
C SER A 5 2.10 8.49 -0.83
N THR A 6 1.84 8.64 0.47
CA THR A 6 2.04 9.90 1.18
C THR A 6 2.67 9.56 2.53
N ASP A 7 3.58 10.41 3.00
CA ASP A 7 4.34 10.24 4.23
C ASP A 7 3.39 10.40 5.44
N ILE A 8 2.67 9.32 5.77
CA ILE A 8 1.78 9.29 6.91
C ILE A 8 2.67 9.03 8.13
N GLY A 9 2.96 10.07 8.92
CA GLY A 9 3.83 10.04 10.11
C GLY A 9 3.33 9.12 11.24
N LEU A 10 3.30 7.81 10.99
CA LEU A 10 2.91 6.77 11.93
C LEU A 10 4.14 6.07 12.49
N THR A 11 4.19 5.94 13.81
CA THR A 11 5.17 5.07 14.47
C THR A 11 4.73 3.60 14.36
N HIS A 12 5.69 2.68 14.20
CA HIS A 12 5.43 1.23 14.02
C HIS A 12 4.53 0.62 15.12
N LEU A 13 4.56 1.17 16.34
CA LEU A 13 3.72 0.75 17.47
C LEU A 13 2.21 1.01 17.28
N ALA A 14 1.83 1.89 16.35
CA ALA A 14 0.43 2.16 16.03
C ALA A 14 -0.13 1.23 14.94
N LEU A 15 0.74 0.50 14.23
CA LEU A 15 0.35 -0.45 13.21
C LEU A 15 0.05 -1.80 13.90
N GLY A 16 -1.12 -2.38 13.62
CA GLY A 16 -1.49 -3.71 14.12
C GLY A 16 -0.61 -4.82 13.56
N SER A 17 -1.05 -6.07 13.65
CA SER A 17 -0.35 -7.18 12.99
C SER A 17 -0.34 -7.00 11.46
N PRO A 18 0.72 -7.47 10.76
CA PRO A 18 0.74 -7.44 9.30
C PRO A 18 -0.43 -8.23 8.72
N ILE A 19 -1.01 -7.70 7.64
CA ILE A 19 -2.16 -8.32 6.97
C ILE A 19 -1.76 -9.04 5.68
N ALA A 20 -0.65 -8.63 5.08
CA ALA A 20 -0.15 -9.23 3.86
C ALA A 20 1.34 -8.95 3.71
N GLU A 21 2.00 -9.77 2.90
CA GLU A 21 3.38 -9.55 2.49
C GLU A 21 3.60 -10.07 1.08
N THR A 22 4.62 -9.55 0.41
CA THR A 22 5.15 -10.14 -0.81
C THR A 22 6.67 -10.07 -0.77
N SER A 23 7.32 -11.07 -1.36
CA SER A 23 8.78 -11.10 -1.42
C SER A 23 9.26 -11.79 -2.68
N GLY A 24 10.45 -11.39 -3.12
CA GLY A 24 11.10 -12.00 -4.25
C GLY A 24 12.46 -11.39 -4.50
N HIS A 25 13.20 -12.01 -5.42
CA HIS A 25 14.48 -11.50 -5.85
C HIS A 25 14.26 -10.39 -6.89
N ALA A 26 15.06 -9.33 -6.80
CA ALA A 26 15.10 -8.28 -7.80
C ALA A 26 16.52 -7.72 -7.93
N ASP A 27 16.84 -7.23 -9.12
CA ASP A 27 17.96 -6.31 -9.38
C ASP A 27 17.36 -4.99 -9.87
N LEU A 28 17.46 -3.97 -9.04
CA LEU A 28 16.91 -2.63 -9.29
C LEU A 28 17.95 -1.67 -9.87
N GLY A 29 19.15 -2.18 -10.23
CA GLY A 29 20.28 -1.40 -10.71
C GLY A 29 21.03 -0.61 -9.62
N TRP A 30 20.38 -0.34 -8.48
CA TRP A 30 21.00 0.26 -7.29
C TRP A 30 21.08 -0.72 -6.11
N ALA A 31 20.34 -1.82 -6.15
CA ALA A 31 20.40 -2.91 -5.20
C ALA A 31 19.95 -4.22 -5.86
N GLU A 32 20.62 -5.31 -5.51
CA GLU A 32 20.30 -6.67 -5.93
C GLU A 32 20.17 -7.54 -4.68
N GLY A 33 19.09 -8.32 -4.59
CA GLY A 33 18.86 -9.14 -3.40
C GLY A 33 17.43 -9.61 -3.25
N LEU A 34 17.12 -10.18 -2.08
CA LEU A 34 15.74 -10.47 -1.70
C LEU A 34 15.11 -9.21 -1.13
N PHE A 35 13.95 -8.87 -1.66
CA PHE A 35 13.13 -7.76 -1.20
C PHE A 35 11.86 -8.32 -0.58
N GLN A 36 11.33 -7.61 0.41
CA GLN A 36 10.10 -7.95 1.09
C GLN A 36 9.31 -6.68 1.39
N ASP A 37 8.05 -6.67 0.93
CA ASP A 37 7.07 -5.67 1.27
C ASP A 37 6.11 -6.26 2.31
N VAL A 38 5.86 -5.52 3.39
CA VAL A 38 4.96 -5.91 4.47
C VAL A 38 3.86 -4.86 4.61
N PHE A 39 2.61 -5.30 4.49
CA PHE A 39 1.43 -4.44 4.50
C PHE A 39 0.69 -4.52 5.83
N PHE A 40 0.26 -3.35 6.31
CA PHE A 40 -0.49 -3.18 7.55
C PHE A 40 -1.82 -2.51 7.27
N HIS A 41 -2.86 -2.89 8.01
CA HIS A 41 -4.14 -2.20 7.96
C HIS A 41 -4.18 -1.08 9.01
N TYR A 42 -4.53 0.12 8.56
CA TYR A 42 -4.74 1.26 9.44
C TYR A 42 -6.04 2.00 9.05
N GLN A 43 -6.88 2.28 10.03
CA GLN A 43 -8.13 3.02 9.84
C GLN A 43 -7.98 4.43 10.39
N VAL A 44 -8.28 5.42 9.54
CA VAL A 44 -8.27 6.84 9.90
C VAL A 44 -9.70 7.37 9.98
N THR A 45 -9.94 8.29 10.91
CA THR A 45 -11.22 8.99 11.05
C THR A 45 -11.32 10.25 10.19
N THR A 46 -10.20 10.74 9.65
CA THR A 46 -10.14 11.85 8.68
C THR A 46 -9.52 11.40 7.37
N HIS A 47 -10.00 11.97 6.26
CA HIS A 47 -9.55 11.70 4.89
C HIS A 47 -8.67 12.84 4.34
N GLN A 48 -8.35 13.84 5.17
CA GLN A 48 -7.44 14.92 4.80
C GLN A 48 -6.01 14.38 4.79
N ILE A 49 -5.44 14.33 3.59
CA ILE A 49 -4.01 14.08 3.39
C ILE A 49 -3.34 15.46 3.48
N GLU A 50 -2.46 15.64 4.46
CA GLU A 50 -1.61 16.85 4.52
C GLU A 50 -0.42 16.65 3.58
N ILE A 51 -0.44 17.38 2.46
CA ILE A 51 0.59 17.30 1.41
C ILE A 51 1.70 18.35 1.64
N GLY A 52 1.58 19.16 2.69
CA GLY A 52 2.45 20.33 2.93
C GLY A 52 3.90 20.00 3.30
N GLY A 53 4.23 18.73 3.52
CA GLY A 53 5.58 18.26 3.83
C GLY A 53 6.36 17.68 2.65
N GLN A 54 5.83 17.75 1.42
CA GLN A 54 6.52 17.16 0.27
C GLN A 54 7.77 17.96 -0.11
N GLU A 55 8.92 17.28 -0.13
CA GLU A 55 10.19 17.84 -0.59
C GLU A 55 10.14 18.04 -2.12
N GLU A 56 10.92 19.00 -2.66
CA GLU A 56 10.86 19.39 -4.08
C GLU A 56 11.12 18.20 -5.05
N HIS A 57 11.84 17.17 -4.58
CA HIS A 57 12.07 15.95 -5.36
C HIS A 57 10.85 15.03 -5.48
N GLU A 58 9.92 15.07 -4.52
CA GLU A 58 8.73 14.21 -4.49
C GLU A 58 7.71 14.63 -5.56
N HIS A 59 7.64 15.93 -5.85
CA HIS A 59 6.84 16.48 -6.95
C HIS A 59 7.27 15.99 -8.34
N LYS A 60 8.52 15.58 -8.52
CA LYS A 60 9.06 15.17 -9.83
C LYS A 60 8.65 13.73 -10.20
N TYR A 61 8.42 12.88 -9.21
CA TYR A 61 8.13 11.46 -9.42
C TYR A 61 6.71 11.05 -9.00
N LEU A 62 6.03 11.88 -8.19
CA LEU A 62 4.65 11.66 -7.80
C LEU A 62 3.70 12.45 -8.69
N ALA A 63 2.99 11.78 -9.61
CA ALA A 63 2.01 12.42 -10.48
C ALA A 63 0.75 12.92 -9.74
N GLY A 64 0.50 12.40 -8.54
CA GLY A 64 -0.61 12.79 -7.68
C GLY A 64 -1.03 11.66 -6.74
N HIS A 65 -2.03 11.92 -5.93
CA HIS A 65 -2.69 10.93 -5.08
C HIS A 65 -4.21 11.12 -5.17
N ARG A 66 -4.93 10.02 -5.01
CA ARG A 66 -6.38 10.04 -4.85
C ARG A 66 -6.80 8.85 -4.00
N TRP A 67 -7.97 8.97 -3.41
CA TRP A 67 -8.64 7.86 -2.75
C TRP A 67 -9.38 6.99 -3.77
N TRP A 68 -9.29 5.67 -3.60
CA TRP A 68 -9.99 4.68 -4.43
C TRP A 68 -11.04 3.94 -3.60
N THR A 69 -12.20 3.71 -4.21
CA THR A 69 -13.18 2.70 -3.80
C THR A 69 -12.72 1.30 -4.23
N VAL A 70 -13.30 0.25 -3.63
CA VAL A 70 -12.99 -1.14 -4.01
C VAL A 70 -13.37 -1.41 -5.47
N ASP A 71 -14.51 -0.91 -5.93
CA ASP A 71 -14.97 -1.10 -7.30
C ASP A 71 -14.05 -0.41 -8.31
N GLU A 72 -13.53 0.77 -7.98
CA GLU A 72 -12.52 1.42 -8.83
C GLU A 72 -11.23 0.61 -8.88
N LEU A 73 -10.76 0.05 -7.75
CA LEU A 73 -9.57 -0.81 -7.74
C LEU A 73 -9.79 -2.05 -8.61
N ALA A 74 -10.93 -2.71 -8.45
CA ALA A 74 -11.26 -3.96 -9.15
C ALA A 74 -11.48 -3.77 -10.66
N SER A 75 -11.97 -2.60 -11.08
CA SER A 75 -12.23 -2.26 -12.49
C SER A 75 -11.09 -1.50 -13.17
N SER A 76 -10.04 -1.15 -12.41
CA SER A 76 -8.90 -0.41 -12.93
C SER A 76 -8.17 -1.19 -14.02
N ARG A 77 -7.71 -0.47 -15.03
CA ARG A 77 -6.73 -0.97 -16.01
C ARG A 77 -5.32 -0.48 -15.73
N GLU A 78 -5.16 0.33 -14.67
CA GLU A 78 -3.86 0.79 -14.21
C GLU A 78 -3.12 -0.33 -13.49
N THR A 79 -1.79 -0.32 -13.55
CA THR A 79 -0.98 -1.23 -12.72
C THR A 79 -1.05 -0.75 -11.28
N ILE A 80 -1.64 -1.58 -10.42
CA ILE A 80 -1.79 -1.28 -9.00
C ILE A 80 -1.02 -2.32 -8.19
N TYR A 81 -0.14 -1.83 -7.33
CA TYR A 81 0.56 -2.64 -6.35
C TYR A 81 0.10 -2.31 -4.92
N PRO A 82 0.07 -3.32 -4.02
CA PRO A 82 0.37 -4.73 -4.30
C PRO A 82 -0.65 -5.39 -5.22
N LEU A 83 -0.24 -6.47 -5.89
CA LEU A 83 -1.17 -7.27 -6.69
C LEU A 83 -2.27 -7.86 -5.78
N ASN A 84 -3.48 -8.00 -6.33
CA ASN A 84 -4.69 -8.43 -5.61
C ASN A 84 -5.14 -7.47 -4.49
N LEU A 85 -4.75 -6.19 -4.53
CA LEU A 85 -5.16 -5.20 -3.53
C LEU A 85 -6.70 -5.05 -3.42
N ALA A 86 -7.43 -5.11 -4.54
CA ALA A 86 -8.89 -4.97 -4.53
C ALA A 86 -9.56 -6.04 -3.64
N ASP A 87 -9.17 -7.30 -3.82
CA ASP A 87 -9.69 -8.43 -3.05
C ASP A 87 -9.32 -8.30 -1.57
N LEU A 88 -8.06 -7.94 -1.29
CA LEU A 88 -7.59 -7.71 0.08
C LEU A 88 -8.41 -6.62 0.79
N VAL A 89 -8.63 -5.48 0.14
CA VAL A 89 -9.40 -4.38 0.72
C VAL A 89 -10.88 -4.75 0.90
N ALA A 90 -11.45 -5.53 -0.01
CA ALA A 90 -12.83 -6.01 0.12
C ALA A 90 -13.02 -6.86 1.38
N GLU A 91 -12.09 -7.77 1.67
CA GLU A 91 -12.11 -8.60 2.87
C GLU A 91 -11.99 -7.76 4.15
N LEU A 92 -11.05 -6.80 4.17
CA LEU A 92 -10.83 -5.91 5.30
C LEU A 92 -12.05 -5.04 5.61
N LEU A 93 -12.69 -4.47 4.58
CA LEU A 93 -13.89 -3.67 4.73
C LEU A 93 -15.09 -4.50 5.19
N ALA A 94 -15.11 -5.79 4.90
CA ALA A 94 -16.09 -6.73 5.43
C ALA A 94 -15.75 -7.22 6.86
N GLY A 95 -14.75 -6.61 7.51
CA GLY A 95 -14.36 -6.90 8.89
C GLY A 95 -13.51 -8.16 9.05
N ARG A 96 -12.99 -8.73 7.96
CA ARG A 96 -12.19 -9.96 7.98
C ARG A 96 -10.72 -9.63 7.91
N LEU A 97 -10.09 -9.57 9.08
CA LEU A 97 -8.64 -9.52 9.19
C LEU A 97 -8.07 -10.93 9.08
N PRO A 98 -7.01 -11.14 8.28
CA PRO A 98 -6.37 -12.44 8.20
C PRO A 98 -5.62 -12.73 9.51
N ALA A 99 -5.70 -13.98 9.97
CA ALA A 99 -5.04 -14.41 11.21
C ALA A 99 -3.52 -14.50 11.09
N VAL A 100 -3.02 -14.66 9.86
CA VAL A 100 -1.60 -14.62 9.48
C VAL A 100 -1.46 -13.80 8.20
N PRO A 101 -0.32 -13.15 7.94
CA PRO A 101 -0.15 -12.33 6.73
C PRO A 101 -0.39 -13.14 5.45
N LEU A 102 -1.21 -12.60 4.56
CA LEU A 102 -1.45 -13.19 3.23
C LEU A 102 -0.24 -13.01 2.33
N GLN A 103 0.18 -14.08 1.65
CA GLN A 103 1.21 -14.02 0.62
C GLN A 103 0.62 -13.46 -0.67
N LEU A 104 1.06 -12.28 -1.07
CA LEU A 104 0.68 -11.64 -2.32
C LEU A 104 1.71 -11.92 -3.41
N PRO A 105 1.31 -11.94 -4.69
CA PRO A 105 2.24 -12.15 -5.80
C PRO A 105 3.33 -11.08 -5.85
N TRP A 106 4.57 -11.53 -6.05
CA TRP A 106 5.73 -10.65 -6.26
C TRP A 106 5.66 -9.93 -7.60
N HIS A 107 6.18 -8.70 -7.63
CA HIS A 107 6.28 -7.88 -8.83
C HIS A 107 7.63 -7.18 -8.80
N HIS A 108 8.55 -7.39 -9.74
CA HIS A 108 9.76 -6.57 -9.99
C HIS A 108 10.48 -7.09 -11.24
#